data_AF-A0A7J8T5G4-F1
#
_entry.id   AF-A0A7J8T5G4-F1
#
_cell.length_a   1.000
_cell.length_b   1.000
_cell.length_c   1.000
_cell.angle_alpha   90.00
_cell.angle_beta   90.00
_cell.angle_gamma   90.00
#
_symmetry.space_group_name_H-M   'P 1'
#
loop_
_entity.id
_entity.type
_entity.pdbx_description
1 polymer ?
#
loop_
_entity_poly.entity_id
_entity_poly.type
_entity_poly.pdbx_seq_one_letter_code
_entity_poly.pdbx_strand_id
1 'polypeptide(L)'
;ASFVSASTSSSLNQKLSRLQDLHDCTEKLPLLPLNQQILSHEQQGEYVDKLLNGSLGLLDVLTISKDALLQVKNFNLSCAEREVLQKALLMSEREQHINEMANAEASLLSLVTSKTDLMQIEKVQNELKLLDSCLQDLEEGLEGLLRGLIKIRVNILNILNN
;
A
#
# COMPACT_ATOMS: atom_id res chain seq x y z
N ALA A 1 19.68 -8.04 24.31
CA ALA A 1 18.87 -6.82 24.09
C ALA A 1 17.84 -7.14 23.03
N SER A 2 16.59 -7.31 23.42
CA SER A 2 15.43 -7.55 22.57
C SER A 2 14.76 -6.20 22.31
N PHE A 3 14.91 -5.64 21.10
CA PHE A 3 14.29 -4.36 20.78
C PHE A 3 13.77 -4.34 19.34
N VAL A 4 12.46 -4.06 19.24
CA VAL A 4 11.75 -3.43 18.11
C VAL A 4 11.59 -4.27 16.84
N SER A 5 10.57 -5.13 16.85
CA SER A 5 9.81 -5.48 15.63
C SER A 5 8.29 -5.37 15.81
N ALA A 6 7.81 -5.06 17.03
CA ALA A 6 6.38 -4.94 17.33
C ALA A 6 5.83 -3.50 17.19
N SER A 7 6.69 -2.49 17.18
CA SER A 7 6.27 -1.07 17.20
C SER A 7 5.83 -0.55 15.83
N THR A 8 6.42 -1.05 14.74
CA THR A 8 6.05 -0.68 13.37
C THR A 8 4.78 -1.40 12.90
N SER A 9 4.63 -2.68 13.23
CA SER A 9 3.45 -3.49 12.85
C SER A 9 2.16 -3.05 13.56
N SER A 10 2.23 -2.68 14.84
CA SER A 10 1.06 -2.22 15.61
C SER A 10 0.51 -0.87 15.12
N SER A 11 1.38 0.06 14.72
CA SER A 11 0.97 1.35 14.17
C SER A 11 0.34 1.22 12.77
N LEU A 12 0.85 0.31 11.94
CA LEU A 12 0.28 0.02 10.62
C LEU A 12 -1.10 -0.62 10.73
N ASN A 13 -1.26 -1.62 11.60
CA ASN A 13 -2.54 -2.29 11.81
C ASN A 13 -3.60 -1.30 12.31
N GLN A 14 -3.26 -0.40 13.23
CA GLN A 14 -4.19 0.66 13.65
C GLN A 14 -4.60 1.60 12.51
N LYS A 15 -3.68 1.94 11.59
CA LYS A 15 -4.00 2.78 10.43
C LYS A 15 -4.91 2.06 9.42
N LEU A 16 -4.65 0.77 9.18
CA LEU A 16 -5.49 -0.06 8.31
C LEU A 16 -6.90 -0.25 8.90
N SER A 17 -7.02 -0.50 10.21
CA SER A 17 -8.34 -0.56 10.87
C SER A 17 -9.11 0.74 10.73
N ARG A 18 -8.45 1.90 10.89
CA ARG A 18 -9.11 3.20 10.70
C ARG A 18 -9.54 3.46 9.27
N LEU A 19 -8.81 2.92 8.29
CA LEU A 19 -9.17 3.00 6.87
C LEU A 19 -10.40 2.11 6.58
N GLN A 20 -10.43 0.92 7.16
CA GLN A 20 -11.58 0.02 7.13
C GLN A 20 -12.83 0.67 7.73
N ASP A 21 -12.70 1.28 8.91
CA ASP A 21 -13.79 1.99 9.58
C ASP A 21 -14.34 3.12 8.69
N LEU A 22 -13.44 3.86 8.02
CA LEU A 22 -13.80 4.93 7.11
C LEU A 22 -14.51 4.41 5.86
N HIS A 23 -14.05 3.29 5.30
CA HIS A 23 -14.70 2.60 4.19
C HIS A 23 -16.14 2.22 4.55
N ASP A 24 -16.32 1.57 5.71
CA ASP A 24 -17.62 1.10 6.17
C ASP A 24 -18.58 2.27 6.49
N CYS A 25 -18.04 3.39 6.98
CA CYS A 25 -18.80 4.63 7.14
C CYS A 25 -19.24 5.23 5.80
N THR A 26 -18.37 5.17 4.78
CA THR A 26 -18.65 5.68 3.43
C THR A 26 -19.73 4.85 2.73
N GLU A 27 -19.79 3.55 2.99
CA GLU A 27 -20.82 2.66 2.44
C GLU A 27 -22.21 2.86 3.10
N LYS A 28 -22.25 3.34 4.35
CA LYS A 28 -23.50 3.61 5.11
C LYS A 28 -24.05 5.03 4.90
N LEU A 29 -23.21 5.96 4.45
CA LEU A 29 -23.59 7.34 4.15
C LEU A 29 -24.79 7.49 3.18
N PRO A 30 -24.96 6.65 2.13
CA PRO A 30 -26.13 6.66 1.26
C PRO A 30 -27.46 6.29 1.95
N LEU A 31 -27.42 5.66 3.13
CA LEU A 31 -28.59 5.14 3.86
C LEU A 31 -29.10 6.10 4.95
N LEU A 32 -28.42 7.22 5.20
CA LEU A 32 -28.85 8.16 6.23
C LEU A 32 -30.05 9.00 5.77
N PRO A 33 -31.13 9.11 6.58
CA PRO A 33 -32.29 9.98 6.30
C PRO A 33 -31.97 11.49 6.40
N LEU A 34 -30.69 11.86 6.26
CA LEU A 34 -30.25 13.24 6.12
C LEU A 34 -30.73 13.83 4.78
N ASN A 35 -31.05 12.98 3.80
CA ASN A 35 -31.53 13.37 2.47
C ASN A 35 -32.99 13.84 2.45
N GLN A 36 -33.77 13.59 3.52
CA GLN A 36 -35.20 13.96 3.58
C GLN A 36 -35.48 15.23 4.42
N GLN A 37 -34.57 15.66 5.29
CA GLN A 37 -34.75 16.85 6.14
C GLN A 37 -33.98 18.10 5.66
N ILE A 38 -32.94 17.94 4.84
CA ILE A 38 -32.11 19.04 4.36
C ILE A 38 -32.83 19.88 3.27
N LEU A 39 -33.83 19.35 2.57
CA LEU A 39 -34.41 20.00 1.36
C LEU A 39 -35.41 21.15 1.61
N SER A 40 -35.55 21.67 2.84
CA SER A 40 -36.67 22.56 3.19
C SER A 40 -36.37 24.08 3.24
N HIS A 41 -35.18 24.58 2.85
CA HIS A 41 -34.82 25.99 3.09
C HIS A 41 -34.02 26.67 1.95
N GLU A 42 -34.25 27.95 1.69
CA GLU A 42 -33.68 28.75 0.57
C GLU A 42 -32.14 28.94 0.54
N GLN A 43 -31.37 28.43 1.52
CA GLN A 43 -29.90 28.57 1.57
C GLN A 43 -29.12 27.31 1.11
N GLN A 44 -29.82 26.34 0.54
CA GLN A 44 -29.28 25.00 0.26
C GLN A 44 -28.28 24.96 -0.91
N GLY A 45 -28.43 25.81 -1.93
CA GLY A 45 -27.54 25.80 -3.09
C GLY A 45 -26.07 26.02 -2.74
N GLU A 46 -25.79 26.97 -1.84
CA GLU A 46 -24.43 27.29 -1.41
C GLU A 46 -23.84 26.20 -0.50
N TYR A 47 -24.64 25.59 0.39
CA TYR A 47 -24.19 24.50 1.24
C TYR A 47 -23.87 23.24 0.42
N VAL A 48 -24.74 22.89 -0.53
CA VAL A 48 -24.55 21.73 -1.39
C VAL A 48 -23.39 21.94 -2.35
N ASP A 49 -23.21 23.15 -2.89
CA ASP A 49 -22.04 23.49 -3.70
C ASP A 49 -20.74 23.37 -2.89
N LYS A 50 -20.70 23.91 -1.65
CA LYS A 50 -19.57 23.72 -0.73
C LYS A 50 -19.30 22.25 -0.42
N LEU A 51 -20.34 21.44 -0.22
CA LEU A 51 -20.22 20.00 0.03
C LEU A 51 -19.67 19.26 -1.20
N LEU A 52 -20.17 19.57 -2.39
CA LEU A 52 -19.68 19.01 -3.64
C LEU A 52 -18.23 19.44 -3.89
N ASN A 53 -17.88 20.70 -3.70
CA ASN A 53 -16.51 21.20 -3.85
C ASN A 53 -15.56 20.57 -2.82
N GLY A 54 -15.99 20.41 -1.57
CA GLY A 54 -15.26 19.68 -0.54
C GLY A 54 -15.04 18.21 -0.89
N SER A 55 -16.07 17.53 -1.40
CA SER A 55 -15.97 16.14 -1.86
C SER A 55 -15.02 15.97 -3.04
N LEU A 56 -14.92 16.98 -3.92
CA LEU A 56 -13.98 16.98 -5.04
C LEU A 56 -12.54 17.10 -4.53
N GLY A 57 -12.28 18.03 -3.60
CA GLY A 57 -10.96 18.14 -2.96
C GLY A 57 -10.53 16.87 -2.23
N LEU A 58 -11.46 16.17 -1.57
CA LEU A 58 -11.18 14.86 -0.97
C LEU A 58 -10.85 13.80 -2.02
N LEU A 59 -11.53 13.81 -3.17
CA LEU A 59 -11.24 12.90 -4.29
C LEU A 59 -9.85 13.13 -4.87
N ASP A 60 -9.43 14.39 -5.00
CA ASP A 60 -8.08 14.74 -5.44
C ASP A 60 -7.02 14.23 -4.47
N VAL A 61 -7.22 14.42 -3.15
CA VAL A 61 -6.29 13.92 -2.12
C VAL A 61 -6.22 12.39 -2.16
N LEU A 62 -7.34 11.69 -2.31
CA LEU A 62 -7.37 10.22 -2.43
C LEU A 62 -6.68 9.75 -3.71
N THR A 63 -6.81 10.49 -4.81
CA THR A 63 -6.15 10.19 -6.09
C THR A 63 -4.64 10.36 -5.98
N ILE A 64 -4.17 11.49 -5.43
CA ILE A 64 -2.75 11.75 -5.15
C ILE A 64 -2.18 10.67 -4.21
N SER A 65 -2.94 10.28 -3.19
CA SER A 65 -2.54 9.22 -2.25
C SER A 65 -2.38 7.87 -2.95
N LYS A 66 -3.31 7.52 -3.87
CA LYS A 66 -3.22 6.30 -4.68
C LYS A 66 -2.02 6.33 -5.62
N ASP A 67 -1.74 7.45 -6.27
CA ASP A 67 -0.57 7.60 -7.14
C ASP A 67 0.75 7.48 -6.38
N ALA A 68 0.83 8.07 -5.18
CA ALA A 68 1.99 7.93 -4.30
C ALA A 68 2.19 6.47 -3.85
N LEU A 69 1.11 5.76 -3.54
CA LEU A 69 1.16 4.34 -3.18
C LEU A 69 1.68 3.47 -4.33
N LEU A 70 1.19 3.70 -5.54
CA LEU A 70 1.64 3.00 -6.74
C LEU A 70 3.13 3.26 -7.02
N GLN A 71 3.62 4.48 -6.78
CA GLN A 71 5.05 4.78 -6.89
C GLN A 71 5.89 3.96 -5.91
N VAL A 72 5.45 3.81 -4.65
CA VAL A 72 6.14 2.98 -3.66
C VAL A 72 6.15 1.50 -4.09
N LYS A 73 5.02 0.98 -4.59
CA LYS A 73 4.90 -0.39 -5.10
C LYS A 73 5.84 -0.65 -6.28
N ASN A 74 5.90 0.28 -7.23
CA ASN A 74 6.78 0.20 -8.39
C ASN A 74 8.27 0.33 -8.03
N PHE A 75 8.60 1.15 -7.03
CA PHE A 75 9.97 1.26 -6.52
C PHE A 75 10.45 -0.07 -5.91
N ASN A 76 9.60 -0.75 -5.13
CA ASN A 76 9.88 -2.06 -4.57
C ASN A 76 10.16 -3.11 -5.66
N LEU A 77 9.35 -3.14 -6.73
CA LEU A 77 9.57 -4.02 -7.88
C LEU A 77 10.91 -3.74 -8.57
N SER A 78 11.27 -2.47 -8.83
CA SER A 78 12.55 -2.15 -9.49
C SER A 78 13.78 -2.50 -8.63
N CYS A 79 13.64 -2.44 -7.30
CA CYS A 79 14.71 -2.84 -6.38
C CYS A 79 14.91 -4.35 -6.37
N ALA A 80 13.83 -5.14 -6.41
CA ALA A 80 13.90 -6.59 -6.53
C ALA A 80 14.57 -7.02 -7.86
N GLU A 81 14.25 -6.35 -8.97
CA GLU A 81 14.89 -6.57 -10.27
C GLU A 81 16.40 -6.25 -10.24
N ARG A 82 16.78 -5.15 -9.57
CA ARG A 82 18.18 -4.74 -9.42
C ARG A 82 18.98 -5.74 -8.58
N GLU A 83 18.38 -6.33 -7.55
CA GLU A 83 19.01 -7.38 -6.74
C GLU A 83 19.27 -8.66 -7.55
N VAL A 84 18.32 -9.08 -8.39
CA VAL A 84 18.48 -10.24 -9.27
C VAL A 84 19.59 -10.01 -10.29
N LEU A 85 19.63 -8.83 -10.92
CA LEU A 85 20.70 -8.44 -11.84
C LEU A 85 22.08 -8.43 -11.15
N GLN A 86 22.17 -7.91 -9.93
CA GLN A 86 23.42 -7.89 -9.18
C GLN A 86 23.91 -9.30 -8.80
N LYS A 87 22.99 -10.20 -8.41
CA LYS A 87 23.31 -11.62 -8.18
C LYS A 87 23.75 -12.32 -9.47
N ALA A 88 23.10 -12.04 -10.60
CA ALA A 88 23.47 -12.62 -11.90
C ALA A 88 24.86 -12.15 -12.38
N LEU A 89 25.19 -10.89 -12.14
CA LEU A 89 26.51 -10.31 -12.47
C LEU A 89 27.62 -10.94 -11.62
N LEU A 90 27.38 -11.09 -10.30
CA LEU A 90 28.29 -11.78 -9.39
C LEU A 90 28.45 -13.27 -9.72
N MET A 91 27.39 -13.93 -10.19
CA MET A 91 27.46 -15.32 -10.66
C MET A 91 28.35 -15.45 -11.90
N SER A 92 28.26 -14.51 -12.84
CA SER A 92 29.07 -14.49 -14.05
C SER A 92 30.57 -14.24 -13.77
N GLU A 93 30.90 -13.33 -12.84
CA GLU A 93 32.30 -13.08 -12.43
C GLU A 93 32.89 -14.30 -11.69
N ARG A 94 32.08 -15.04 -10.94
CA ARG A 94 32.49 -16.25 -10.23
C ARG A 94 32.73 -17.44 -11.16
N GLU A 95 31.95 -17.55 -12.23
CA GLU A 95 32.06 -18.61 -13.25
C GLU A 95 33.40 -18.54 -14.01
N GLN A 96 33.94 -17.33 -14.19
CA GLN A 96 35.25 -17.09 -14.79
C GLN A 96 36.41 -17.54 -13.87
N HIS A 97 36.20 -17.52 -12.55
CA HIS A 97 37.20 -17.89 -11.53
C HIS A 97 37.19 -19.38 -11.15
N ILE A 98 36.07 -20.08 -11.34
CA ILE A 98 35.91 -21.53 -11.04
C ILE A 98 36.77 -22.41 -11.96
N ASN A 99 37.06 -21.94 -13.18
CA ASN A 99 37.82 -22.72 -14.16
C ASN A 99 39.30 -22.96 -13.74
N GLU A 100 39.79 -22.33 -12.67
CA GLU A 100 41.21 -22.33 -12.28
C GLU A 100 41.53 -23.01 -10.92
N MET A 101 40.56 -23.41 -10.08
CA MET A 101 40.85 -23.79 -8.66
C MET A 101 40.11 -25.03 -8.07
N ALA A 102 39.73 -25.99 -8.91
CA ALA A 102 38.76 -27.06 -8.59
C ALA A 102 39.09 -28.09 -7.47
N ASN A 103 40.27 -28.08 -6.80
CA ASN A 103 40.62 -29.14 -5.82
C ASN A 103 40.87 -28.66 -4.37
N ALA A 104 40.91 -27.35 -4.10
CA ALA A 104 40.90 -26.80 -2.73
C ALA A 104 39.49 -26.37 -2.28
N GLU A 105 38.53 -26.39 -3.21
CA GLU A 105 37.21 -25.80 -3.09
C GLU A 105 36.22 -26.66 -2.29
N ALA A 106 36.34 -27.99 -2.35
CA ALA A 106 35.40 -28.92 -1.70
C ALA A 106 35.45 -28.86 -0.17
N SER A 107 36.64 -28.67 0.43
CA SER A 107 36.79 -28.55 1.89
C SER A 107 36.39 -27.15 2.41
N LEU A 108 36.50 -26.11 1.57
CA LEU A 108 36.04 -24.77 1.90
C LEU A 108 34.51 -24.62 1.71
N LEU A 109 33.91 -25.32 0.74
CA LEU A 109 32.45 -25.29 0.49
C LEU A 109 31.62 -25.78 1.70
N SER A 110 32.15 -26.71 2.49
CA SER A 110 31.51 -27.20 3.71
C SER A 110 31.60 -26.22 4.89
N LEU A 111 32.54 -25.27 4.86
CA LEU A 111 32.82 -24.31 5.94
C LEU A 111 32.26 -22.91 5.62
N VAL A 112 32.21 -22.56 4.33
CA VAL A 112 31.73 -21.27 3.78
C VAL A 112 30.21 -21.23 3.64
N THR A 113 29.49 -22.34 3.83
CA THR A 113 28.04 -22.34 4.07
C THR A 113 27.71 -21.79 5.48
N SER A 114 28.28 -20.63 5.82
CA SER A 114 27.99 -19.95 7.06
C SER A 114 26.54 -19.49 7.06
N LYS A 115 25.78 -20.11 7.95
CA LYS A 115 24.42 -19.86 8.43
C LYS A 115 24.04 -18.37 8.66
N THR A 116 24.98 -17.44 8.56
CA THR A 116 24.85 -16.01 8.84
C THR A 116 24.20 -15.20 7.71
N ASP A 117 24.32 -15.58 6.44
CA ASP A 117 23.72 -14.82 5.33
C ASP A 117 22.28 -15.26 5.02
N LEU A 118 21.95 -16.55 5.22
CA LEU A 118 20.60 -17.09 4.99
C LEU A 118 19.58 -16.61 6.04
N MET A 119 19.97 -16.52 7.32
CA MET A 119 19.06 -16.07 8.39
C MET A 119 18.72 -14.57 8.28
N GLN A 120 19.60 -13.75 7.70
CA GLN A 120 19.32 -12.33 7.43
C GLN A 120 18.42 -12.16 6.19
N ILE A 121 18.66 -12.95 5.14
CA ILE A 121 17.84 -12.96 3.93
C ILE A 121 16.41 -13.39 4.24
N GLU A 122 16.22 -14.45 5.03
CA GLU A 122 14.88 -14.93 5.43
C GLU A 122 14.12 -13.88 6.25
N LYS A 123 14.82 -13.14 7.12
CA LYS A 123 14.22 -12.03 7.88
C LYS A 123 13.77 -10.89 6.96
N VAL A 124 14.64 -10.46 6.05
CA VAL A 124 14.33 -9.37 5.08
C VAL A 124 13.20 -9.79 4.14
N GLN A 125 13.16 -11.05 3.68
CA GLN A 125 12.08 -11.58 2.86
C GLN A 125 10.73 -11.60 3.59
N ASN A 126 10.72 -11.95 4.88
CA ASN A 126 9.51 -11.91 5.70
C ASN A 126 9.01 -10.48 5.94
N GLU A 127 9.91 -9.51 6.15
CA GLU A 127 9.56 -8.09 6.29
C GLU A 127 9.03 -7.50 4.97
N LEU A 128 9.63 -7.84 3.83
CA LEU A 128 9.16 -7.48 2.48
C LEU A 128 7.76 -8.02 2.21
N LYS A 129 7.52 -9.29 2.53
CA LYS A 129 6.22 -9.93 2.35
C LYS A 129 5.12 -9.28 3.20
N LEU A 130 5.45 -8.86 4.42
CA LEU A 130 4.54 -8.09 5.27
C LEU A 130 4.22 -6.73 4.64
N LEU A 131 5.25 -6.03 4.15
CA LEU A 131 5.09 -4.73 3.49
C LEU A 131 4.21 -4.82 2.24
N ASP A 132 4.42 -5.83 1.40
CA ASP A 132 3.60 -6.06 0.19
C ASP A 132 2.12 -6.32 0.54
N SER A 133 1.87 -7.10 1.59
CA SER A 133 0.50 -7.31 2.10
C SER A 133 -0.13 -6.00 2.56
N CYS A 134 0.59 -5.19 3.34
CA CYS A 134 0.08 -3.90 3.81
C CYS A 134 -0.15 -2.89 2.67
N LEU A 135 0.70 -2.89 1.63
CA LEU A 135 0.50 -2.05 0.44
C LEU A 135 -0.76 -2.46 -0.32
N GLN A 136 -1.01 -3.77 -0.43
CA GLN A 136 -2.20 -4.31 -1.08
C GLN A 136 -3.48 -3.94 -0.30
N ASP A 137 -3.49 -4.10 1.02
CA ASP A 137 -4.63 -3.72 1.87
C ASP A 137 -4.94 -2.21 1.77
N LEU A 138 -3.90 -1.38 1.72
CA LEU A 138 -4.03 0.07 1.57
C LEU A 138 -4.55 0.46 0.18
N GLU A 139 -4.12 -0.23 -0.87
CA GLU A 139 -4.60 -0.02 -2.24
C GLU A 139 -6.10 -0.32 -2.35
N GLU A 140 -6.54 -1.44 -1.79
CA GLU A 140 -7.95 -1.84 -1.78
C GLU A 140 -8.82 -0.88 -0.97
N GLY A 141 -8.34 -0.45 0.22
CA GLY A 141 -9.04 0.53 1.05
C GLY A 141 -9.19 1.89 0.38
N LEU A 142 -8.13 2.41 -0.25
CA LEU A 142 -8.19 3.67 -1.01
C LEU A 142 -9.14 3.56 -2.20
N GLU A 143 -9.17 2.43 -2.89
CA GLU A 143 -10.08 2.22 -4.01
C GLU A 143 -11.54 2.14 -3.58
N GLY A 144 -11.82 1.49 -2.46
CA GLY A 144 -13.15 1.47 -1.85
C GLY A 144 -13.62 2.89 -1.47
N LEU A 145 -12.74 3.71 -0.88
CA LEU A 145 -13.04 5.10 -0.54
C LEU A 145 -13.31 5.97 -1.77
N LEU A 146 -12.45 5.88 -2.80
CA LEU A 146 -12.66 6.59 -4.07
C LEU A 146 -14.02 6.23 -4.66
N ARG A 147 -14.34 4.93 -4.73
CA ARG A 147 -15.62 4.44 -5.26
C ARG A 147 -16.82 4.92 -4.42
N GLY A 148 -16.71 4.87 -3.10
CA GLY A 148 -17.76 5.32 -2.18
C GLY A 148 -18.03 6.82 -2.30
N LEU A 149 -16.97 7.64 -2.36
CA LEU A 149 -17.07 9.08 -2.51
C LEU A 149 -17.70 9.49 -3.84
N ILE A 150 -17.33 8.82 -4.94
CA ILE A 150 -17.95 9.01 -6.27
C ILE A 150 -19.45 8.69 -6.21
N LYS A 151 -19.84 7.56 -5.59
CA LYS A 151 -21.26 7.19 -5.43
C LYS A 151 -22.05 8.24 -4.66
N ILE A 152 -21.51 8.76 -3.56
CA ILE A 152 -22.16 9.82 -2.77
C ILE A 152 -22.34 11.08 -3.61
N ARG A 153 -21.30 11.52 -4.33
CA ARG A 153 -21.35 12.68 -5.20
C ARG A 153 -22.43 12.54 -6.28
N VAL A 154 -22.47 11.39 -6.96
CA VAL A 154 -23.47 11.10 -8.00
C VAL A 154 -24.89 11.09 -7.41
N ASN A 155 -25.08 10.51 -6.23
CA ASN A 155 -26.38 10.48 -5.57
C ASN A 155 -26.87 11.89 -5.21
N ILE A 156 -26.00 12.74 -4.65
CA ILE A 156 -26.32 14.15 -4.37
C ILE A 156 -26.72 14.89 -5.66
N LEU A 157 -25.92 14.75 -6.73
CA LEU A 157 -26.23 15.38 -8.02
C LEU A 157 -27.57 14.91 -8.61
N ASN A 158 -27.87 13.61 -8.51
CA ASN A 158 -29.14 13.06 -8.98
C ASN A 158 -30.34 13.56 -8.16
N ILE A 159 -30.19 13.80 -6.85
CA ILE A 159 -31.23 14.38 -6.00
C ILE A 159 -31.49 15.84 -6.36
N LEU A 160 -30.46 16.61 -6.74
CA LEU A 160 -30.60 18.02 -7.12
C LEU A 160 -31.19 18.22 -8.52
N ASN A 161 -31.10 17.21 -9.38
CA ASN A 161 -31.50 17.28 -10.79
C ASN A 161 -32.91 16.71 -11.05
N ASN A 162 -33.62 16.27 -10.01
CA ASN A 162 -35.01 15.80 -10.02
C ASN A 162 -35.90 16.71 -9.18
#